data_AF-A0A3B8U397-F1
#
_entry.id   AF-A0A3B8U397-F1
#
_cell.length_a   1.000
_cell.length_b   1.000
_cell.length_c   1.000
_cell.angle_alpha   90.00
_cell.angle_beta   90.00
_cell.angle_gamma   90.00
#
_symmetry.space_group_name_H-M   'P 1'
#
loop_
_entity.id
_entity.type
_entity.pdbx_description
1 polymer ?
#
loop_
_entity_poly.entity_id
_entity_poly.type
_entity_poly.pdbx_seq_one_letter_code
_entity_poly.pdbx_strand_id
1 'polypeptide(L)'
;MLLILIIVGIAFLLQGLLSFAQMKHLTNEFLKLRKKGKVAFGRKSGGFRAGAVVMFLIDDDGIIQEGRKLEGTTAFARVKPLEGFEGRYIGSLKKEDGPERHKNLCKAIEDAALTYRKY
;
A
#
# COMPACT_ATOMS: atom_id res chain seq x y z
N MET A 1 -3.57 42.11 4.43
CA MET A 1 -3.65 41.07 5.48
C MET A 1 -4.93 40.24 5.40
N LEU A 2 -6.12 40.87 5.38
CA LEU A 2 -7.42 40.18 5.31
C LEU A 2 -7.65 39.37 4.01
N LEU A 3 -7.29 39.92 2.84
CA LEU A 3 -7.41 39.22 1.55
C LEU A 3 -6.57 37.93 1.50
N ILE A 4 -5.36 37.97 2.08
CA ILE A 4 -4.43 36.84 2.12
C ILE A 4 -5.01 35.72 3.01
N LEU A 5 -5.60 36.07 4.16
CA LEU A 5 -6.27 35.11 5.05
C LEU A 5 -7.45 34.39 4.36
N ILE A 6 -8.24 35.12 3.58
CA ILE A 6 -9.37 34.55 2.84
C ILE A 6 -8.88 33.59 1.75
N ILE A 7 -7.85 33.97 0.99
CA ILE A 7 -7.26 33.11 -0.05
C ILE A 7 -6.67 31.83 0.58
N VAL A 8 -5.96 31.95 1.70
CA VAL A 8 -5.42 30.79 2.43
C VAL A 8 -6.55 29.90 2.95
N GLY A 9 -7.63 30.47 3.49
CA GLY A 9 -8.80 29.71 3.95
C GLY A 9 -9.47 28.91 2.83
N ILE A 10 -9.68 29.53 1.66
CA ILE A 10 -10.24 28.85 0.47
C ILE A 10 -9.28 27.77 -0.03
N ALA A 11 -7.98 28.04 -0.07
CA ALA A 11 -6.97 27.06 -0.47
C ALA A 11 -6.96 25.83 0.46
N PHE A 12 -7.06 26.02 1.78
CA PHE A 12 -7.16 24.92 2.74
C PHE A 12 -8.44 24.10 2.58
N LEU A 13 -9.58 24.75 2.31
CA LEU A 13 -10.84 24.07 2.03
C LEU A 13 -10.75 23.21 0.76
N LEU A 14 -10.23 23.76 -0.33
CA LEU A 14 -9.99 23.03 -1.58
C LEU A 14 -9.01 21.87 -1.35
N GLN A 15 -7.92 22.11 -0.63
CA GLN A 15 -6.93 21.08 -0.31
C GLN A 15 -7.53 19.94 0.52
N GLY A 16 -8.41 20.25 1.48
CA GLY A 16 -9.14 19.26 2.27
C GLY A 16 -10.10 18.41 1.43
N LEU A 17 -10.89 19.04 0.56
CA LEU A 17 -11.81 18.37 -0.36
C LEU A 17 -11.07 17.43 -1.33
N LEU A 18 -9.96 17.90 -1.91
CA LEU A 18 -9.09 17.08 -2.77
C LEU A 18 -8.48 15.90 -2.00
N SER A 19 -8.04 16.12 -0.76
CA SER A 19 -7.50 15.06 0.11
C SER A 19 -8.56 14.01 0.44
N PHE A 20 -9.81 14.42 0.66
CA PHE A 20 -10.92 13.51 0.92
C PHE A 20 -11.27 12.65 -0.32
N ALA A 21 -11.33 13.28 -1.50
CA ALA A 21 -11.55 12.57 -2.75
C ALA A 21 -10.43 11.55 -3.04
N GLN A 22 -9.18 11.92 -2.75
CA GLN A 22 -8.01 11.04 -2.86
C GLN A 22 -8.10 9.83 -1.89
N MET A 23 -8.52 10.08 -0.64
CA MET A 23 -8.64 9.01 0.37
C MET A 23 -9.72 8.00 0.00
N LYS A 24 -10.88 8.47 -0.50
CA LYS A 24 -12.00 7.60 -0.90
C LYS A 24 -11.61 6.65 -2.03
N HIS A 25 -10.82 7.11 -3.01
CA HIS A 25 -10.33 6.25 -4.10
C HIS A 25 -9.42 5.13 -3.56
N LEU A 26 -8.48 5.47 -2.66
CA LEU A 26 -7.57 4.51 -2.04
C LEU A 26 -8.31 3.49 -1.16
N THR A 27 -9.27 3.95 -0.36
CA THR A 27 -10.11 3.09 0.47
C THR A 27 -10.93 2.11 -0.37
N ASN A 28 -11.50 2.55 -1.50
CA ASN A 28 -12.27 1.68 -2.38
C ASN A 28 -11.43 0.56 -3.01
N GLU A 29 -10.21 0.87 -3.48
CA GLU A 29 -9.31 -0.15 -4.01
C GLU A 29 -8.87 -1.14 -2.92
N PHE A 30 -8.53 -0.65 -1.73
CA PHE A 30 -8.22 -1.50 -0.58
C PHE A 30 -9.38 -2.43 -0.19
N LEU A 31 -10.61 -1.91 -0.18
CA LEU A 31 -11.82 -2.69 0.11
C LEU A 31 -12.08 -3.78 -0.93
N LYS A 32 -11.83 -3.53 -2.22
CA LYS A 32 -11.97 -4.54 -3.28
C LYS A 32 -11.02 -5.71 -3.07
N LEU A 33 -9.77 -5.44 -2.66
CA LEU A 33 -8.79 -6.48 -2.34
C LEU A 33 -9.19 -7.26 -1.10
N ARG A 34 -9.58 -6.58 -0.02
CA ARG A 34 -9.99 -7.22 1.24
C ARG A 34 -11.23 -8.10 1.08
N LYS A 35 -12.12 -7.78 0.13
CA LYS A 35 -13.32 -8.60 -0.15
C LYS A 35 -13.00 -9.99 -0.73
N LYS A 36 -11.81 -10.23 -1.28
CA LYS A 36 -11.46 -11.51 -1.90
C LYS A 36 -11.06 -12.61 -0.91
N GLY A 37 -10.63 -12.28 0.32
CA GLY A 37 -10.20 -13.28 1.29
C GLY A 37 -9.27 -12.74 2.37
N LYS A 38 -8.52 -13.64 3.02
CA LYS A 38 -7.47 -13.28 3.98
C LYS A 38 -6.31 -12.64 3.24
N VAL A 39 -5.92 -11.44 3.66
CA VAL A 39 -4.85 -10.67 3.01
C VAL A 39 -3.78 -10.33 4.03
N ALA A 40 -2.57 -10.78 3.79
CA ALA A 40 -1.38 -10.31 4.50
C ALA A 40 -0.98 -8.94 3.93
N PHE A 41 -0.84 -7.96 4.82
CA PHE A 41 -0.58 -6.57 4.47
C PHE A 41 0.79 -6.14 5.00
N GLY A 42 1.58 -5.51 4.14
CA GLY A 42 2.84 -4.88 4.53
C GLY A 42 2.92 -3.47 4.00
N ARG A 43 3.42 -2.55 4.82
CA ARG A 43 3.55 -1.14 4.42
C ARG A 43 4.90 -0.56 4.80
N LYS A 44 5.43 0.27 3.90
CA LYS A 44 6.52 1.18 4.22
C LYS A 44 6.18 2.60 3.82
N SER A 45 6.09 3.48 4.82
CA SER A 45 5.99 4.92 4.62
C SER A 45 7.30 5.44 4.01
N GLY A 46 7.20 6.08 2.85
CA GLY A 46 8.34 6.61 2.12
C GLY A 46 8.77 8.01 2.56
N GLY A 47 7.98 8.73 3.36
CA GLY A 47 8.23 10.13 3.70
C GLY A 47 8.29 10.98 2.45
N PHE A 48 9.49 11.48 2.10
CA PHE A 48 9.78 12.21 0.86
C PHE A 48 9.99 11.31 -0.39
N ARG A 49 10.02 9.98 -0.21
CA ARG A 49 10.14 8.98 -1.29
C ARG A 49 8.83 8.24 -1.51
N ALA A 50 8.71 7.53 -2.62
CA ALA A 50 7.53 6.70 -2.90
C ALA A 50 7.27 5.72 -1.75
N GLY A 51 6.10 5.80 -1.14
CA GLY A 51 5.64 4.78 -0.21
C GLY A 51 5.36 3.50 -0.98
N ALA A 52 5.51 2.36 -0.31
CA ALA A 52 5.19 1.07 -0.90
C ALA A 52 4.29 0.29 0.05
N VAL A 53 3.26 -0.31 -0.54
CA VAL A 53 2.31 -1.17 0.14
C VAL A 53 2.22 -2.45 -0.67
N VAL A 54 2.25 -3.58 0.02
CA VAL A 54 2.03 -4.89 -0.60
C VAL A 54 0.89 -5.60 0.11
N MET A 55 0.15 -6.35 -0.69
CA MET A 55 -1.01 -7.11 -0.30
C MET A 55 -0.86 -8.48 -0.92
N PHE A 56 -0.77 -9.50 -0.10
CA PHE A 56 -0.76 -10.88 -0.53
C PHE A 56 -2.06 -11.52 -0.10
N LEU A 57 -2.87 -11.96 -1.07
CA LEU A 57 -3.98 -12.85 -0.81
C LEU A 57 -3.39 -14.20 -0.41
N ILE A 58 -3.77 -14.70 0.77
CA ILE A 58 -3.29 -15.96 1.31
C ILE A 58 -4.46 -16.89 1.60
N ASP A 59 -4.19 -18.19 1.54
CA ASP A 59 -5.12 -19.21 2.04
C ASP A 59 -4.96 -19.44 3.55
N ASP A 60 -5.68 -20.44 4.07
CA ASP A 60 -5.66 -20.80 5.49
C ASP A 60 -4.32 -21.38 5.95
N ASP A 61 -3.52 -21.94 5.03
CA ASP A 61 -2.18 -22.45 5.28
C ASP A 61 -1.09 -21.37 5.13
N GLY A 62 -1.48 -20.13 4.80
CA GLY A 62 -0.57 -19.01 4.60
C GLY A 62 0.20 -19.05 3.28
N ILE A 63 -0.28 -19.83 2.30
CA ILE A 63 0.27 -19.85 0.94
C ILE A 63 -0.32 -18.69 0.15
N ILE A 64 0.56 -17.97 -0.55
CA ILE A 64 0.20 -16.82 -1.36
C ILE A 64 -0.51 -17.30 -2.63
N GLN A 65 -1.74 -16.84 -2.82
CA GLN A 65 -2.55 -17.10 -4.01
C GLN A 65 -2.39 -15.98 -5.04
N GLU A 66 -2.34 -14.72 -4.59
CA GLU A 66 -2.25 -13.55 -5.47
C GLU A 66 -1.47 -12.42 -4.79
N GLY A 67 -0.49 -11.86 -5.49
CA GLY A 67 0.28 -10.70 -5.03
C GLY A 67 -0.15 -9.40 -5.68
N ARG A 68 -0.32 -8.33 -4.89
CA ARG A 68 -0.67 -6.99 -5.36
C ARG A 68 0.21 -5.97 -4.65
N LYS A 69 0.70 -4.98 -5.40
CA LYS A 69 1.51 -3.89 -4.88
C LYS A 69 0.93 -2.54 -5.23
N LEU A 70 1.16 -1.57 -4.38
CA LEU A 70 0.91 -0.16 -4.64
C LEU A 70 2.19 0.58 -4.29
N GLU A 71 2.78 1.25 -5.26
CA GLU A 71 4.00 2.03 -5.09
C GLU A 71 3.82 3.42 -5.69
N GLY A 72 4.06 4.44 -4.87
CA GLY A 72 4.02 5.82 -5.31
C GLY A 72 4.10 6.81 -4.16
N THR A 73 4.40 8.06 -4.51
CA THR A 73 4.42 9.21 -3.58
C THR A 73 3.04 9.83 -3.38
N THR A 74 2.07 9.52 -4.24
CA THR A 74 0.74 10.14 -4.26
C THR A 74 -0.35 9.13 -3.95
N ALA A 75 -1.50 9.62 -3.45
CA ALA A 75 -2.70 8.78 -3.24
C ALA A 75 -3.31 8.25 -4.56
N PHE A 76 -2.82 8.72 -5.72
CA PHE A 76 -3.17 8.22 -7.05
C PHE A 76 -2.36 6.99 -7.47
N ALA A 77 -1.41 6.54 -6.64
CA ALA A 77 -0.70 5.30 -6.89
C ALA A 77 -1.69 4.15 -7.07
N ARG A 78 -1.65 3.51 -8.24
CA ARG A 78 -2.56 2.43 -8.58
C ARG A 78 -2.02 1.11 -8.06
N VAL A 79 -2.94 0.24 -7.64
CA VAL A 79 -2.62 -1.15 -7.36
C VAL A 79 -2.21 -1.82 -8.67
N LYS A 80 -1.06 -2.47 -8.67
CA LYS A 80 -0.52 -3.30 -9.76
C LYS A 80 -0.40 -4.74 -9.29
N PRO A 81 -0.56 -5.74 -10.18
CA PRO A 81 -0.16 -7.11 -9.86
C PRO A 81 1.32 -7.16 -9.46
N LEU A 82 1.60 -8.02 -8.48
CA LEU A 82 2.94 -8.38 -8.05
C LEU A 82 3.08 -9.90 -8.26
N GLU A 83 3.61 -10.25 -9.41
CA GLU A 83 3.81 -11.63 -9.84
C GLU A 83 5.11 -12.19 -9.24
N GLY A 84 5.24 -13.53 -9.20
CA GLY A 84 6.45 -14.22 -8.75
C GLY A 84 6.46 -14.68 -7.30
N PHE A 85 5.38 -14.44 -6.55
CA PHE A 85 5.24 -14.83 -5.15
C PHE A 85 4.16 -15.90 -4.91
N GLU A 86 3.41 -16.25 -5.95
CA GLU A 86 2.33 -17.24 -5.89
C GLU A 86 2.88 -18.64 -5.55
N GLY A 87 2.15 -19.39 -4.73
CA GLY A 87 2.55 -20.70 -4.24
C GLY A 87 3.62 -20.68 -3.14
N ARG A 88 4.14 -19.51 -2.75
CA ARG A 88 5.09 -19.39 -1.64
C ARG A 88 4.38 -19.15 -0.32
N TYR A 89 4.98 -19.61 0.77
CA TYR A 89 4.54 -19.28 2.12
C TYR A 89 4.84 -17.83 2.46
N ILE A 90 3.84 -17.06 2.91
CA ILE A 90 4.01 -15.64 3.23
C ILE A 90 5.04 -15.42 4.34
N GLY A 91 5.10 -16.33 5.31
CA GLY A 91 6.03 -16.25 6.42
C GLY A 91 7.49 -16.46 6.02
N SER A 92 7.80 -16.98 4.83
CA SER A 92 9.19 -17.16 4.38
C SER A 92 9.74 -15.98 3.59
N LEU A 93 8.92 -15.00 3.20
CA LEU A 93 9.36 -13.89 2.36
C LEU A 93 10.40 -13.02 3.08
N LYS A 94 11.45 -12.67 2.35
CA LYS A 94 12.49 -11.73 2.79
C LYS A 94 12.53 -10.51 1.89
N LYS A 95 13.22 -9.47 2.37
CA LYS A 95 13.50 -8.26 1.60
C LYS A 95 14.22 -8.55 0.27
N GLU A 96 15.03 -9.60 0.22
CA GLU A 96 15.82 -10.03 -0.93
C GLU A 96 14.97 -10.62 -2.07
N ASP A 97 13.78 -11.14 -1.76
CA ASP A 97 12.85 -11.65 -2.77
C ASP A 97 12.18 -10.52 -3.57
N GLY A 98 12.28 -9.27 -3.10
CA GLY A 98 11.72 -8.11 -3.78
C GLY A 98 12.62 -7.58 -4.91
N PRO A 99 12.05 -6.88 -5.91
CA PRO A 99 12.83 -6.33 -7.03
C PRO A 99 13.85 -5.28 -6.54
N GLU A 100 15.14 -5.49 -6.86
CA GLU A 100 16.28 -4.69 -6.37
C GLU A 100 16.14 -3.17 -6.57
N ARG A 101 15.43 -2.73 -7.62
CA ARG A 101 15.20 -1.32 -7.91
C ARG A 101 14.29 -0.62 -6.89
N HIS A 102 13.49 -1.35 -6.12
CA HIS A 102 12.43 -0.78 -5.28
C HIS A 102 12.63 -1.08 -3.79
N LYS A 103 13.63 -0.44 -3.17
CA LYS A 103 14.01 -0.66 -1.75
C LYS A 103 12.85 -0.56 -0.75
N ASN A 104 11.86 0.30 -0.99
CA ASN A 104 10.69 0.45 -0.12
C ASN A 104 9.69 -0.71 -0.31
N LEU A 105 9.55 -1.22 -1.53
CA LEU A 105 8.73 -2.38 -1.84
C LEU A 105 9.28 -3.64 -1.17
N CYS A 106 10.60 -3.86 -1.26
CA CYS A 106 11.27 -4.96 -0.56
C CYS A 106 11.02 -4.93 0.95
N LYS A 107 11.07 -3.74 1.57
CA LYS A 107 10.76 -3.57 3.00
C LYS A 107 9.28 -3.82 3.32
N ALA A 108 8.38 -3.47 2.40
CA ALA A 108 6.96 -3.75 2.56
C ALA A 108 6.67 -5.26 2.46
N ILE A 109 7.38 -6.00 1.60
CA ILE A 109 7.30 -7.47 1.50
C ILE A 109 7.70 -8.14 2.82
N GLU A 110 8.84 -7.72 3.39
CA GLU A 110 9.30 -8.20 4.69
C GLU A 110 8.31 -7.86 5.81
N ASP A 111 7.76 -6.64 5.81
CA ASP A 111 6.74 -6.21 6.78
C ASP A 111 5.45 -7.04 6.69
N ALA A 112 5.05 -7.48 5.49
CA ALA A 112 3.91 -8.36 5.30
C ALA A 112 4.15 -9.75 5.94
N ALA A 113 5.34 -10.32 5.72
CA ALA A 113 5.74 -11.59 6.32
C ALA A 113 5.78 -11.50 7.86
N LEU A 114 6.35 -10.42 8.40
CA LEU A 114 6.40 -10.17 9.84
C LEU A 114 5.02 -9.96 10.44
N THR A 115 4.14 -9.24 9.74
CA THR A 115 2.76 -9.04 10.18
C THR A 115 2.03 -10.37 10.26
N TYR A 116 2.17 -11.23 9.25
CA TYR A 116 1.59 -12.57 9.30
C TYR A 116 2.13 -13.39 10.47
N ARG A 117 3.45 -13.42 10.70
CA ARG A 117 4.05 -14.18 11.82
C ARG A 117 3.62 -13.73 13.22
N LYS A 118 3.07 -12.51 13.35
CA LYS A 118 2.62 -11.95 14.63
C LYS A 118 1.18 -12.34 14.99
N TYR A 119 0.40 -12.81 14.04
CA TYR A 119 -1.00 -13.20 14.20
C TYR A 119 -1.16 -14.68 13.94
#